data_AF-A0A948RH84-F1
#
_entry.id   AF-A0A948RH84-F1
#
_cell.length_a   1.000
_cell.length_b   1.000
_cell.length_c   1.000
_cell.angle_alpha   90.00
_cell.angle_beta   90.00
_cell.angle_gamma   90.00
#
_symmetry.space_group_name_H-M   'P 1'
#
loop_
_entity.id
_entity.type
_entity.pdbx_description
1 polymer ?
#
loop_
_entity_poly.entity_id
_entity_poly.type
_entity_poly.pdbx_seq_one_letter_code
_entity_poly.pdbx_strand_id
1 'polypeptide(L)'
;MLKQLLLGDYALNYLLDIVVKAVEDGVRFRTLDCLKVEKAILKNNPFGLELDSRTVGKLFYLYKTLISHKSEEIRACANLLIRFQCLSDDGVSWLISNWDRSEHLLNRLLRYPQKHPLITQWAKGIYQQGQLRDRQAEIVALLIDESIPSFVTEYEDTIIWAIYYSRVFDKIKQRLLMERFLVESLDSLWKVSVRLKYSAVIEFMRAKVREQSKGGYHRVAPDSPPLALRRAPEHQR
;
A
#
# COMPACT_ATOMS: atom_id res chain seq x y z
N MET A 1 10.55 31.53 -11.19
CA MET A 1 11.87 31.68 -10.52
C MET A 1 11.97 30.88 -9.22
N LEU A 2 11.08 31.01 -8.23
CA LEU A 2 11.21 30.31 -6.93
C LEU A 2 11.19 28.76 -6.98
N LYS A 3 10.58 28.13 -8.00
CA LYS A 3 10.47 26.65 -8.11
C LYS A 3 11.78 25.92 -8.36
N GLN A 4 12.85 26.63 -8.74
CA GLN A 4 14.16 26.07 -9.10
C GLN A 4 15.21 26.25 -8.00
N LEU A 5 14.88 26.94 -6.91
CA LEU A 5 15.78 27.07 -5.78
C LEU A 5 15.72 25.76 -4.99
N LEU A 6 16.89 25.13 -4.78
CA LEU A 6 17.09 24.13 -3.74
C LEU A 6 16.96 24.85 -2.40
N LEU A 7 15.72 25.13 -2.00
CA LEU A 7 15.41 25.83 -0.77
C LEU A 7 15.67 24.85 0.37
N GLY A 8 16.75 25.09 1.11
CA GLY A 8 17.04 24.36 2.35
C GLY A 8 15.95 24.62 3.40
N ASP A 9 15.96 23.82 4.47
CA ASP A 9 14.92 23.79 5.51
C ASP A 9 14.60 25.17 6.11
N TYR A 10 15.57 26.07 6.17
CA TYR A 10 15.37 27.45 6.62
C TYR A 10 14.33 28.21 5.78
N ALA A 11 14.46 28.16 4.46
CA ALA A 11 13.57 28.90 3.57
C ALA A 11 12.17 28.28 3.54
N LEU A 12 12.06 26.95 3.62
CA LEU A 12 10.77 26.28 3.80
C LEU A 12 10.12 26.72 5.12
N ASN A 13 10.86 26.71 6.22
CA ASN A 13 10.36 27.13 7.53
C ASN A 13 9.86 28.58 7.54
N TYR A 14 10.61 29.49 6.93
CA TYR A 14 10.24 30.90 6.84
C TYR A 14 8.96 31.10 6.02
N LEU A 15 8.83 30.41 4.88
CA LEU A 15 7.61 30.43 4.08
C LEU A 15 6.42 29.87 4.86
N LEU A 16 6.62 28.75 5.56
CA LEU A 16 5.59 28.17 6.42
C LEU A 16 5.15 29.11 7.53
N ASP A 17 6.08 29.84 8.17
CA ASP A 17 5.74 30.82 9.20
C ASP A 17 4.83 31.94 8.66
N ILE A 18 5.12 32.43 7.45
CA ILE A 18 4.28 33.43 6.79
C ILE A 18 2.88 32.88 6.51
N VAL A 19 2.80 31.65 5.99
CA VAL A 19 1.53 31.02 5.61
C VAL A 19 0.69 30.66 6.83
N VAL A 20 1.31 30.08 7.86
CA VAL A 20 0.66 29.77 9.15
C VAL A 20 0.08 31.03 9.75
N LYS A 21 0.88 32.09 9.87
CA LYS A 21 0.40 33.38 10.41
C LYS A 21 -0.77 33.95 9.60
N ALA A 22 -0.68 33.91 8.26
CA ALA A 22 -1.76 34.42 7.43
C ALA A 22 -3.06 33.60 7.55
N VAL A 23 -2.96 32.28 7.77
CA VAL A 23 -4.11 31.41 8.06
C VAL A 23 -4.70 31.72 9.44
N GLU A 24 -3.85 31.89 10.46
CA GLU A 24 -4.27 32.19 11.84
C GLU A 24 -4.98 33.55 11.93
N ASP A 25 -4.41 34.57 11.30
CA ASP A 25 -4.95 35.93 11.33
C ASP A 25 -6.19 36.09 10.42
N GLY A 26 -6.59 35.05 9.68
CA GLY A 26 -7.71 35.09 8.74
C GLY A 26 -7.52 36.09 7.60
N VAL A 27 -6.28 36.50 7.34
CA VAL A 27 -5.96 37.54 6.35
C VAL A 27 -6.18 36.98 4.94
N ARG A 28 -6.73 37.79 4.04
CA ARG A 28 -6.81 37.42 2.63
C ARG A 28 -5.41 37.36 2.04
N PHE A 29 -4.85 36.16 1.92
CA PHE A 29 -3.58 35.91 1.26
C PHE A 29 -3.75 34.95 0.09
N ARG A 30 -2.74 34.89 -0.80
CA ARG A 30 -2.77 33.98 -1.96
C ARG A 30 -2.46 32.55 -1.53
N THR A 31 -3.33 31.97 -0.69
CA THR A 31 -3.17 30.64 -0.08
C THR A 31 -2.78 29.58 -1.08
N LEU A 32 -3.50 29.52 -2.20
CA LEU A 32 -3.23 28.55 -3.25
C LEU A 32 -1.83 28.70 -3.87
N ASP A 33 -1.37 29.93 -4.12
CA ASP A 33 -0.06 30.16 -4.70
C ASP A 33 1.06 29.79 -3.73
N CYS A 34 0.91 30.14 -2.45
CA CYS A 34 1.84 29.75 -1.39
C CYS A 34 1.93 28.23 -1.26
N LEU A 35 0.78 27.54 -1.18
CA LEU A 35 0.73 26.08 -1.13
C LEU A 35 1.36 25.43 -2.39
N LYS A 36 1.19 26.05 -3.57
CA LYS A 36 1.83 25.58 -4.81
C LYS A 36 3.36 25.71 -4.75
N VAL A 37 3.88 26.73 -4.08
CA VAL A 37 5.32 26.90 -3.83
C VAL A 37 5.82 25.84 -2.85
N GLU A 38 5.19 25.69 -1.69
CA GLU A 38 5.54 24.66 -0.69
C GLU A 38 5.51 23.25 -1.28
N LYS A 39 4.44 22.92 -2.01
CA LYS A 39 4.31 21.67 -2.75
C LYS A 39 5.46 21.45 -3.73
N ALA A 40 5.89 22.49 -4.44
CA ALA A 40 7.00 22.39 -5.38
C ALA A 40 8.32 22.12 -4.65
N ILE A 41 8.56 22.79 -3.51
CA ILE A 41 9.74 22.56 -2.66
C ILE A 41 9.75 21.12 -2.15
N LEU A 42 8.64 20.65 -1.57
CA LEU A 42 8.52 19.29 -1.04
C LEU A 42 8.69 18.22 -2.13
N LYS A 43 8.16 18.46 -3.34
CA LYS A 43 8.31 17.54 -4.48
C LYS A 43 9.73 17.50 -5.03
N ASN A 44 10.40 18.65 -5.04
CA ASN A 44 11.75 18.81 -5.60
C ASN A 44 12.86 18.55 -4.57
N ASN A 45 12.53 18.19 -3.33
CA ASN A 45 13.50 17.75 -2.34
C ASN A 45 13.96 16.32 -2.69
N PRO A 46 15.10 16.14 -3.40
CA PRO A 46 15.46 14.88 -4.05
C PRO A 46 15.96 13.81 -3.07
N PHE A 47 16.17 14.18 -1.80
CA PHE A 47 16.94 13.37 -0.86
C PHE A 47 16.15 12.83 0.32
N GLY A 48 14.84 13.04 0.39
CA GLY A 48 14.07 12.58 1.54
C GLY A 48 14.65 13.10 2.86
N LEU A 49 15.19 14.33 2.86
CA LEU A 49 15.60 15.02 4.07
C LEU A 49 14.45 14.92 5.06
N GLU A 50 14.69 14.22 6.17
CA GLU A 50 13.78 14.19 7.29
C GLU A 50 13.63 15.62 7.76
N LEU A 51 12.46 16.20 7.49
CA LEU A 51 12.14 17.53 7.97
C LEU A 51 12.14 17.47 9.49
N ASP A 52 12.71 18.50 10.12
CA ASP A 52 12.68 18.59 11.57
C ASP A 52 11.23 18.62 12.08
N SER A 53 11.05 18.20 13.33
CA SER A 53 9.71 18.06 13.94
C SER A 53 8.92 19.37 13.98
N ARG A 54 9.60 20.53 14.06
CA ARG A 54 8.94 21.85 14.02
C ARG A 54 8.39 22.14 12.63
N THR A 55 9.16 21.84 11.58
CA THR A 55 8.70 21.97 10.18
C THR A 55 7.51 21.06 9.90
N VAL A 56 7.60 19.79 10.30
CA VAL A 56 6.48 18.83 10.15
C VAL A 56 5.24 19.28 10.91
N GLY A 57 5.42 19.82 12.13
CA GLY A 57 4.33 20.37 12.93
C GLY A 57 3.57 21.48 12.20
N LYS A 58 4.27 22.43 11.56
CA LYS A 58 3.66 23.50 10.75
C LYS A 58 2.93 22.95 9.53
N LEU A 59 3.55 22.02 8.80
CA LEU A 59 2.92 21.37 7.65
C LEU A 59 1.63 20.65 8.05
N PHE A 60 1.66 19.97 9.19
CA PHE A 60 0.50 19.27 9.72
C PHE A 60 -0.59 20.23 10.22
N TYR A 61 -0.23 21.35 10.84
CA TYR A 61 -1.17 22.42 11.17
C TYR A 61 -1.90 22.91 9.92
N LEU A 62 -1.16 23.27 8.87
CA LEU A 62 -1.75 23.72 7.61
C LEU A 62 -2.63 22.65 6.97
N TYR A 63 -2.19 21.38 7.00
CA TYR A 63 -3.00 20.26 6.54
C TYR A 63 -4.34 20.18 7.27
N LYS A 64 -4.33 20.19 8.61
CA LYS A 64 -5.54 20.13 9.43
C LYS A 64 -6.52 21.24 9.11
N THR A 65 -6.01 22.46 8.95
CA THR A 65 -6.83 23.65 8.69
C THR A 65 -7.41 23.66 7.28
N LEU A 66 -6.69 23.12 6.29
CA LEU A 66 -7.01 23.29 4.87
C LEU A 66 -7.61 22.04 4.21
N ILE A 67 -7.55 20.86 4.84
CA ILE A 67 -8.04 19.62 4.22
C ILE A 67 -9.56 19.61 4.00
N SER A 68 -10.31 20.39 4.79
CA SER A 68 -11.75 20.58 4.64
C SER A 68 -12.13 21.84 3.85
N HIS A 69 -11.16 22.51 3.23
CA HIS A 69 -11.40 23.75 2.50
C HIS A 69 -12.33 23.52 1.29
N LYS A 70 -13.18 24.50 0.94
CA LYS A 70 -14.16 24.39 -0.16
C LYS A 70 -13.53 24.18 -1.54
N SER A 71 -12.36 24.79 -1.78
CA SER A 71 -11.60 24.65 -3.03
C SER A 71 -10.86 23.31 -3.07
N GLU A 72 -11.16 22.52 -4.11
CA GLU A 72 -10.51 21.23 -4.38
C GLU A 72 -8.99 21.38 -4.60
N GLU A 73 -8.55 22.42 -5.32
CA GLU A 73 -7.12 22.66 -5.54
C GLU A 73 -6.36 22.89 -4.22
N ILE A 74 -6.97 23.60 -3.27
CA ILE A 74 -6.37 23.82 -1.95
C ILE A 74 -6.29 22.50 -1.19
N ARG A 75 -7.37 21.69 -1.17
CA ARG A 75 -7.35 20.36 -0.54
C ARG A 75 -6.28 19.45 -1.15
N ALA A 76 -6.14 19.46 -2.48
CA ALA A 76 -5.15 18.69 -3.20
C ALA A 76 -3.71 19.11 -2.86
N CYS A 77 -3.46 20.41 -2.65
CA CYS A 77 -2.16 20.89 -2.18
C CYS A 77 -1.92 20.54 -0.71
N ALA A 78 -2.91 20.78 0.16
CA ALA A 78 -2.83 20.44 1.57
C ALA A 78 -2.50 18.95 1.77
N ASN A 79 -3.17 18.05 1.05
CA ASN A 79 -2.93 16.61 1.13
C ASN A 79 -1.48 16.21 0.80
N LEU A 80 -0.75 17.01 0.02
CA LEU A 80 0.66 16.72 -0.32
C LEU A 80 1.64 17.18 0.76
N LEU A 81 1.27 18.14 1.61
CA LEU A 81 2.16 18.72 2.63
C LEU A 81 2.73 17.66 3.57
N ILE A 82 1.90 16.69 3.96
CA ILE A 82 2.28 15.63 4.90
C ILE A 82 2.50 14.27 4.22
N ARG A 83 2.74 14.24 2.89
CA ARG A 83 2.64 12.97 2.14
C ARG A 83 3.59 11.89 2.60
N PHE A 84 4.81 12.28 2.94
CA PHE A 84 5.91 11.39 3.28
C PHE A 84 6.49 11.76 4.65
N GLN A 85 5.71 12.44 5.48
CA GLN A 85 6.17 12.97 6.77
C GLN A 85 5.70 12.09 7.91
N CYS A 86 6.60 11.82 8.85
CA CYS A 86 6.28 11.15 10.11
C CYS A 86 5.78 12.21 11.10
N LEU A 87 4.52 12.09 11.48
CA LEU A 87 3.89 12.95 12.48
C LEU A 87 4.23 12.48 13.91
N SER A 88 4.09 13.38 14.86
CA SER A 88 4.08 13.05 16.29
C SER A 88 2.87 12.18 16.66
N ASP A 89 2.91 11.56 17.84
CA ASP A 89 1.81 10.77 18.39
C ASP A 89 0.49 11.54 18.44
N ASP A 90 0.52 12.83 18.79
CA ASP A 90 -0.66 13.70 18.78
C ASP A 90 -1.22 13.89 17.37
N GLY A 91 -0.32 14.03 16.38
CA GLY A 91 -0.72 14.16 14.98
C GLY A 91 -1.33 12.88 14.43
N VAL A 92 -0.75 11.73 14.77
CA VAL A 92 -1.30 10.40 14.42
C VAL A 92 -2.64 10.18 15.11
N SER A 93 -2.75 10.49 16.39
CA SER A 93 -4.00 10.39 17.15
C SER A 93 -5.10 11.26 16.54
N TRP A 94 -4.76 12.48 16.11
CA TRP A 94 -5.70 13.32 15.39
C TRP A 94 -6.14 12.70 14.05
N LEU A 95 -5.22 12.15 13.26
CA LEU A 95 -5.60 11.46 12.01
C LEU A 95 -6.56 10.30 12.29
N ILE A 96 -6.25 9.47 13.29
CA ILE A 96 -7.10 8.35 13.70
C ILE A 96 -8.48 8.85 14.13
N SER A 97 -8.60 9.90 14.93
CA SER A 97 -9.90 10.41 15.36
C SER A 97 -10.72 11.09 14.24
N ASN A 98 -10.15 11.26 13.05
CA ASN A 98 -10.78 12.00 11.94
C ASN A 98 -10.76 11.20 10.61
N TRP A 99 -10.38 9.93 10.62
CA TRP A 99 -10.10 9.15 9.39
C TRP A 99 -11.30 9.08 8.44
N ASP A 100 -12.50 9.04 9.01
CA ASP A 100 -13.79 8.85 8.35
C ASP A 100 -14.36 10.14 7.74
N ARG A 101 -13.77 11.30 8.06
CA ARG A 101 -14.26 12.61 7.57
C ARG A 101 -13.96 12.87 6.10
N SER A 102 -12.94 12.21 5.54
CA SER A 102 -12.65 12.29 4.11
C SER A 102 -11.75 11.14 3.64
N GLU A 103 -11.87 10.79 2.36
CA GLU A 103 -11.00 9.78 1.75
C GLU A 103 -9.52 10.18 1.80
N HIS A 104 -9.19 11.48 1.81
CA HIS A 104 -7.82 11.95 1.94
C HIS A 104 -7.22 11.61 3.31
N LEU A 105 -8.00 11.70 4.39
CA LEU A 105 -7.57 11.35 5.74
C LEU A 105 -7.37 9.84 5.87
N LEU A 106 -8.31 9.05 5.37
CA LEU A 106 -8.17 7.59 5.32
C LEU A 106 -6.93 7.18 4.50
N ASN A 107 -6.77 7.72 3.29
CA ASN A 107 -5.61 7.44 2.44
C ASN A 107 -4.28 7.83 3.11
N ARG A 108 -4.28 8.87 3.96
CA ARG A 108 -3.10 9.28 4.73
C ARG A 108 -2.71 8.25 5.77
N LEU A 109 -3.67 7.68 6.49
CA LEU A 109 -3.43 6.62 7.47
C LEU A 109 -3.03 5.30 6.81
N LEU A 110 -3.76 4.86 5.78
CA LEU A 110 -3.46 3.62 5.06
C LEU A 110 -2.09 3.63 4.39
N ARG A 111 -1.61 4.82 4.00
CA ARG A 111 -0.34 5.00 3.32
C ARG A 111 0.71 5.69 4.17
N TYR A 112 0.58 5.61 5.49
CA TYR A 112 1.55 6.22 6.41
C TYR A 112 2.99 5.74 6.07
N PRO A 113 4.00 6.61 6.14
CA PRO A 113 5.32 6.34 5.57
C PRO A 113 6.07 5.22 6.29
N GLN A 114 5.87 5.07 7.60
CA GLN A 114 6.53 4.05 8.43
C GLN A 114 5.53 3.31 9.30
N LYS A 115 5.94 2.20 9.91
CA LYS A 115 5.11 1.52 10.91
C LYS A 115 4.95 2.41 12.13
N HIS A 116 3.74 2.47 12.69
CA HIS A 116 3.44 3.26 13.88
C HIS A 116 2.56 2.47 14.85
N PRO A 117 2.87 2.41 16.16
CA PRO A 117 2.09 1.63 17.13
C PRO A 117 0.60 1.99 17.15
N LEU A 118 0.28 3.29 17.24
CA LEU A 118 -1.11 3.77 17.24
C LEU A 118 -1.89 3.38 15.96
N ILE A 119 -1.26 3.48 14.79
CA ILE A 119 -1.89 3.09 13.52
C ILE A 119 -2.07 1.57 13.45
N THR A 120 -1.10 0.81 13.95
CA THR A 120 -1.20 -0.66 14.00
C THR A 120 -2.36 -1.09 14.90
N GLN A 121 -2.50 -0.47 16.07
CA GLN A 121 -3.60 -0.72 17.00
C GLN A 121 -4.96 -0.34 16.38
N TRP A 122 -5.05 0.83 15.75
CA TRP A 122 -6.23 1.26 15.02
C TRP A 122 -6.61 0.29 13.90
N ALA A 123 -5.65 -0.09 13.05
CA ALA A 123 -5.88 -1.02 11.94
C ALA A 123 -6.38 -2.38 12.43
N LYS A 124 -5.87 -2.86 13.57
CA LYS A 124 -6.35 -4.11 14.20
C LYS A 124 -7.81 -3.98 14.63
N GLY A 125 -8.19 -2.86 15.24
CA GLY A 125 -9.57 -2.57 15.61
C GLY A 125 -10.52 -2.52 14.41
N ILE A 126 -10.14 -1.77 13.36
CA ILE A 126 -10.89 -1.68 12.09
C ILE A 126 -11.09 -3.07 11.47
N TYR A 127 -10.02 -3.87 11.42
CA TYR A 127 -10.06 -5.22 10.87
C TYR A 127 -11.03 -6.12 11.65
N GLN A 128 -10.92 -6.15 12.97
CA GLN A 128 -11.78 -6.97 13.84
C GLN A 128 -13.25 -6.56 13.80
N GLN A 129 -13.53 -5.28 13.56
CA GLN A 129 -14.90 -4.77 13.38
C GLN A 129 -15.45 -5.02 11.97
N GLY A 130 -14.64 -5.52 11.04
CA GLY A 130 -15.04 -5.76 9.65
C GLY A 130 -15.37 -4.49 8.87
N GLN A 131 -14.81 -3.35 9.28
CA GLN A 131 -14.94 -2.07 8.59
C GLN A 131 -13.95 -1.99 7.41
N LEU A 132 -14.24 -1.11 6.44
CA LEU A 132 -13.38 -0.88 5.26
C LEU A 132 -13.08 -2.16 4.45
N ARG A 133 -14.11 -2.98 4.20
CA ARG A 133 -13.98 -4.25 3.47
C ARG A 133 -13.36 -4.11 2.08
N ASP A 134 -13.68 -3.01 1.39
CA ASP A 134 -13.14 -2.63 0.09
C ASP A 134 -11.65 -2.23 0.13
N ARG A 135 -11.11 -1.98 1.33
CA ARG A 135 -9.71 -1.59 1.58
C ARG A 135 -8.96 -2.61 2.44
N GLN A 136 -9.47 -3.85 2.56
CA GLN A 136 -8.90 -4.86 3.46
C GLN A 136 -7.41 -5.12 3.24
N ALA A 137 -6.96 -5.19 1.97
CA ALA A 137 -5.54 -5.39 1.68
C ALA A 137 -4.67 -4.28 2.28
N GLU A 138 -5.11 -3.02 2.22
CA GLU A 138 -4.38 -1.89 2.83
C GLU A 138 -4.44 -1.90 4.35
N ILE A 139 -5.55 -2.34 4.96
CA ILE A 139 -5.65 -2.52 6.41
C ILE A 139 -4.70 -3.62 6.89
N VAL A 140 -4.74 -4.80 6.26
CA VAL A 140 -3.86 -5.92 6.59
C VAL A 140 -2.40 -5.54 6.37
N ALA A 141 -2.09 -4.73 5.35
CA ALA A 141 -0.74 -4.25 5.10
C ALA A 141 -0.12 -3.47 6.27
N LEU A 142 -0.94 -2.77 7.07
CA LEU A 142 -0.50 -2.07 8.28
C LEU A 142 -0.20 -3.03 9.45
N LEU A 143 -0.71 -4.25 9.39
CA LEU A 143 -0.57 -5.28 10.43
C LEU A 143 0.59 -6.25 10.16
N ILE A 144 1.04 -6.35 8.90
CA ILE A 144 2.16 -7.22 8.51
C ILE A 144 3.47 -6.68 9.08
N ASP A 145 4.25 -7.59 9.66
CA ASP A 145 5.62 -7.34 10.12
C ASP A 145 6.56 -8.40 9.53
N GLU A 146 7.25 -9.17 10.37
CA GLU A 146 7.99 -10.35 9.91
C GLU A 146 7.07 -11.45 9.38
N SER A 147 5.80 -11.48 9.78
CA SER A 147 4.82 -12.46 9.32
C SER A 147 3.44 -11.84 9.16
N ILE A 148 2.55 -12.58 8.50
CA ILE A 148 1.12 -12.27 8.47
C ILE A 148 0.55 -12.69 9.84
N PRO A 149 -0.11 -11.80 10.59
CA PRO A 149 -0.66 -12.16 11.89
C PRO A 149 -1.67 -13.30 11.78
N SER A 150 -1.62 -14.26 12.71
CA SER A 150 -2.45 -15.46 12.68
C SER A 150 -3.96 -15.22 12.77
N PHE A 151 -4.38 -14.05 13.26
CA PHE A 151 -5.78 -13.65 13.32
C PHE A 151 -6.33 -13.10 11.99
N VAL A 152 -5.47 -12.88 10.99
CA VAL A 152 -5.88 -12.45 9.65
C VAL A 152 -6.33 -13.67 8.85
N THR A 153 -7.60 -13.70 8.47
CA THR A 153 -8.23 -14.84 7.78
C THR A 153 -8.74 -14.47 6.39
N GLU A 154 -8.06 -13.52 5.74
CA GLU A 154 -8.41 -13.07 4.40
C GLU A 154 -8.06 -14.09 3.32
N TYR A 155 -8.72 -13.96 2.16
CA TYR A 155 -8.36 -14.72 0.97
C TYR A 155 -6.94 -14.40 0.49
N GLU A 156 -6.32 -15.36 -0.17
CA GLU A 156 -4.92 -15.31 -0.60
C GLU A 156 -4.63 -14.12 -1.52
N ASP A 157 -5.54 -13.76 -2.42
CA ASP A 157 -5.41 -12.55 -3.24
C ASP A 157 -5.30 -11.28 -2.39
N THR A 158 -6.16 -11.13 -1.37
CA THR A 158 -6.13 -9.99 -0.45
C THR A 158 -4.82 -9.96 0.33
N ILE A 159 -4.33 -11.12 0.78
CA ILE A 159 -3.04 -11.24 1.48
C ILE A 159 -1.87 -10.84 0.56
N ILE A 160 -1.85 -11.30 -0.70
CA ILE A 160 -0.83 -10.95 -1.69
C ILE A 160 -0.78 -9.44 -1.92
N TRP A 161 -1.95 -8.80 -2.08
CA TRP A 161 -2.03 -7.35 -2.18
C TRP A 161 -1.65 -6.64 -0.88
N ALA A 162 -1.95 -7.21 0.28
CA ALA A 162 -1.50 -6.67 1.56
C ALA A 162 0.03 -6.69 1.69
N ILE A 163 0.69 -7.77 1.23
CA ILE A 163 2.17 -7.84 1.17
C ILE A 163 2.71 -6.77 0.21
N TYR A 164 2.06 -6.54 -0.92
CA TYR A 164 2.42 -5.44 -1.83
C TYR A 164 2.39 -4.08 -1.12
N TYR A 165 1.30 -3.79 -0.41
CA TYR A 165 1.09 -2.50 0.26
C TYR A 165 1.86 -2.33 1.57
N SER A 166 2.40 -3.39 2.17
CA SER A 166 3.05 -3.30 3.48
C SER A 166 4.35 -2.47 3.44
N ARG A 167 4.83 -2.05 4.62
CA ARG A 167 6.05 -1.25 4.78
C ARG A 167 7.28 -2.07 5.19
N VAL A 168 7.18 -3.40 5.11
CA VAL A 168 8.26 -4.30 5.46
C VAL A 168 9.32 -4.34 4.35
N PHE A 169 10.54 -4.74 4.69
CA PHE A 169 11.65 -4.81 3.76
C PHE A 169 11.39 -5.76 2.59
N ASP A 170 11.98 -5.48 1.43
CA ASP A 170 11.83 -6.28 0.22
C ASP A 170 12.14 -7.76 0.42
N LYS A 171 13.16 -8.07 1.23
CA LYS A 171 13.51 -9.46 1.57
C LYS A 171 12.37 -10.19 2.29
N ILE A 172 11.66 -9.49 3.19
CA ILE A 172 10.51 -10.04 3.90
C ILE A 172 9.35 -10.21 2.92
N LYS A 173 9.06 -9.20 2.08
CA LYS A 173 8.00 -9.31 1.07
C LYS A 173 8.22 -10.48 0.13
N GLN A 174 9.44 -10.64 -0.41
CA GLN A 174 9.77 -11.75 -1.31
C GLN A 174 9.54 -13.10 -0.64
N ARG A 175 10.00 -13.28 0.60
CA ARG A 175 9.77 -14.50 1.36
C ARG A 175 8.27 -14.77 1.56
N LEU A 176 7.51 -13.78 2.04
CA LEU A 176 6.07 -13.92 2.28
C LEU A 176 5.31 -14.27 0.98
N LEU A 177 5.69 -13.67 -0.17
CA LEU A 177 5.09 -14.00 -1.46
C LEU A 177 5.40 -15.44 -1.89
N MET A 178 6.63 -15.92 -1.68
CA MET A 178 7.01 -17.30 -2.00
C MET A 178 6.29 -18.33 -1.10
N GLU A 179 6.14 -18.03 0.19
CA GLU A 179 5.41 -18.87 1.16
C GLU A 179 3.92 -19.01 0.82
N ARG A 180 3.35 -18.04 0.09
CA ARG A 180 1.94 -17.97 -0.31
C ARG A 180 1.69 -18.44 -1.74
N PHE A 181 2.63 -19.16 -2.33
CA PHE A 181 2.43 -19.73 -3.66
C PHE A 181 1.28 -20.75 -3.65
N LEU A 182 0.22 -20.40 -4.38
CA LEU A 182 -0.89 -21.27 -4.72
C LEU A 182 -1.25 -21.04 -6.20
N VAL A 183 -1.76 -22.08 -6.85
CA VAL A 183 -2.08 -22.00 -8.30
C VAL A 183 -3.26 -21.05 -8.52
N GLU A 184 -4.23 -21.10 -7.61
CA GLU A 184 -5.45 -20.30 -7.65
C GLU A 184 -5.16 -18.79 -7.54
N SER A 185 -4.10 -18.40 -6.84
CA SER A 185 -3.69 -17.00 -6.64
C SER A 185 -2.53 -16.56 -7.56
N LEU A 186 -2.18 -17.39 -8.55
CA LEU A 186 -1.02 -17.17 -9.42
C LEU A 186 -1.09 -15.83 -10.18
N ASP A 187 -2.28 -15.40 -10.61
CA ASP A 187 -2.46 -14.13 -11.32
C ASP A 187 -2.12 -12.92 -10.42
N SER A 188 -2.64 -12.89 -9.18
CA SER A 188 -2.32 -11.85 -8.20
C SER A 188 -0.83 -11.87 -7.85
N LEU A 189 -0.26 -13.05 -7.62
CA LEU A 189 1.14 -13.22 -7.26
C LEU A 189 2.07 -12.73 -8.39
N TRP A 190 1.72 -13.05 -9.64
CA TRP A 190 2.41 -12.57 -10.83
C TRP A 190 2.35 -11.05 -10.95
N LYS A 191 1.14 -10.46 -10.87
CA LYS A 191 0.92 -9.01 -10.97
C LYS A 191 1.73 -8.25 -9.92
N VAL A 192 1.69 -8.69 -8.66
CA VAL A 192 2.45 -8.07 -7.56
C VAL A 192 3.95 -8.20 -7.79
N SER A 193 4.44 -9.40 -8.16
CA SER A 193 5.87 -9.64 -8.37
C SER A 193 6.44 -8.79 -9.51
N VAL A 194 5.69 -8.62 -10.60
CA VAL A 194 6.07 -7.75 -11.72
C VAL A 194 6.13 -6.28 -11.29
N ARG A 195 5.12 -5.79 -10.56
CA ARG A 195 5.08 -4.40 -10.07
C ARG A 195 6.25 -4.07 -9.14
N LEU A 196 6.64 -5.03 -8.31
CA LEU A 196 7.78 -4.90 -7.38
C LEU A 196 9.13 -5.23 -8.03
N LYS A 197 9.13 -5.72 -9.28
CA LYS A 197 10.34 -6.17 -10.00
C LYS A 197 11.10 -7.28 -9.27
N TYR A 198 10.39 -8.17 -8.56
CA TYR A 198 11.00 -9.29 -7.83
C TYR A 198 11.22 -10.50 -8.75
N SER A 199 12.30 -10.46 -9.53
CA SER A 199 12.68 -11.54 -10.45
C SER A 199 12.82 -12.90 -9.77
N ALA A 200 13.36 -12.96 -8.55
CA ALA A 200 13.51 -14.20 -7.80
C ALA A 200 12.16 -14.89 -7.51
N VAL A 201 11.12 -14.11 -7.16
CA VAL A 201 9.76 -14.63 -6.92
C VAL A 201 9.16 -15.13 -8.24
N ILE A 202 9.40 -14.42 -9.34
CA ILE A 202 8.94 -14.81 -10.69
C ILE A 202 9.53 -16.15 -11.12
N GLU A 203 10.83 -16.34 -10.94
CA GLU A 203 11.50 -17.61 -11.29
C GLU A 203 11.04 -18.75 -10.37
N PHE A 204 10.84 -18.49 -9.08
CA PHE A 204 10.27 -19.46 -8.14
C PHE A 204 8.87 -19.93 -8.60
N MET A 205 7.97 -19.02 -8.96
CA MET A 205 6.64 -19.36 -9.48
C MET A 205 6.71 -20.24 -10.73
N ARG A 206 7.58 -19.88 -11.68
CA ARG A 206 7.77 -20.64 -12.93
C ARG A 206 8.24 -22.07 -12.65
N ALA A 207 9.17 -22.24 -11.71
CA ALA A 207 9.66 -23.56 -11.30
C ALA A 207 8.52 -24.39 -10.69
N LYS A 208 7.73 -23.81 -9.78
CA LYS A 208 6.63 -24.51 -9.11
C LYS A 208 5.50 -24.94 -10.04
N VAL A 209 5.13 -24.09 -11.00
CA VAL A 209 4.12 -24.46 -12.02
C VAL A 209 4.61 -25.63 -12.87
N ARG A 210 5.89 -25.63 -13.29
CA ARG A 210 6.48 -26.74 -14.07
C ARG A 210 6.52 -28.05 -13.29
N GLU A 211 6.82 -28.01 -11.99
CA GLU A 211 6.81 -29.19 -11.12
C GLU A 211 5.42 -29.85 -11.09
N GLN A 212 4.37 -29.05 -10.93
CA GLN A 212 2.99 -29.55 -10.86
C GLN A 212 2.49 -30.09 -12.20
N SER A 213 2.87 -29.47 -13.33
CA SER A 213 2.56 -29.98 -14.67
C SER A 213 3.19 -31.36 -14.94
N LYS A 214 4.36 -31.65 -14.37
CA LYS A 214 5.02 -32.96 -14.49
C LYS A 214 4.39 -34.02 -13.59
N GLY A 215 3.92 -33.64 -12.40
CA GLY A 215 3.25 -34.54 -11.46
C GLY A 215 1.84 -34.97 -11.88
N GLY A 216 1.15 -34.18 -12.72
CA GLY A 216 -0.20 -34.49 -13.23
C GLY A 216 -0.27 -35.55 -14.34
N TYR A 217 0.87 -35.98 -14.91
CA TYR A 217 0.92 -36.93 -16.04
C TYR A 217 1.18 -38.40 -15.64
N HIS A 218 1.09 -38.73 -14.35
CA HIS A 218 1.19 -40.12 -13.86
C HIS A 218 -0.07 -40.55 -13.10
N ARG A 219 -1.19 -40.69 -13.82
CA ARG A 219 -2.32 -41.57 -13.43
C ARG A 219 -3.35 -41.74 -14.55
N VAL A 220 -2.95 -42.39 -15.65
CA VAL A 220 -3.83 -43.33 -16.37
C VAL A 220 -2.92 -44.45 -16.88
N ALA A 221 -2.80 -45.52 -16.10
CA ALA A 221 -2.31 -46.78 -16.63
C ALA A 221 -3.42 -47.36 -17.54
N PRO A 222 -3.13 -47.76 -18.78
CA PRO A 222 -4.10 -48.42 -19.63
C PRO A 222 -4.18 -49.90 -19.23
N ASP A 223 -4.78 -50.20 -18.09
CA ASP A 223 -5.21 -51.57 -17.77
C ASP A 223 -6.62 -51.78 -18.34
N SER A 224 -6.67 -52.09 -19.63
CA SER A 224 -7.80 -52.80 -20.21
C SER A 224 -7.26 -53.75 -21.28
N PRO A 225 -7.29 -55.07 -21.05
CA PRO A 225 -6.83 -56.06 -22.02
C PRO A 225 -7.71 -56.03 -23.27
N PRO A 226 -7.17 -56.36 -24.46
CA PRO A 226 -7.95 -56.37 -25.68
C PRO A 226 -9.09 -57.39 -25.59
N LEU A 227 -10.31 -56.88 -25.80
CA LEU A 227 -11.53 -57.65 -25.99
C LEU A 227 -11.29 -58.78 -27.00
N ALA A 228 -11.48 -60.00 -26.53
CA ALA A 228 -11.47 -61.21 -27.34
C ALA A 228 -12.39 -61.04 -28.56
N LEU A 229 -11.80 -61.18 -29.75
CA LEU A 229 -12.53 -61.34 -31.00
C LEU A 229 -13.43 -62.58 -30.91
N ARG A 230 -14.74 -62.33 -30.83
CA ARG A 230 -15.80 -63.31 -31.05
C ARG A 230 -15.56 -63.99 -32.41
N ARG A 231 -15.29 -65.29 -32.42
CA ARG A 231 -15.53 -66.12 -33.60
C ARG A 231 -17.01 -66.50 -33.64
N ALA A 232 -17.68 -66.09 -34.70
CA ALA A 232 -18.99 -66.61 -35.08
C ALA A 232 -18.84 -68.05 -35.61
N PRO A 233 -19.87 -68.91 -35.47
CA PRO A 233 -19.87 -70.25 -36.05
C PRO A 233 -20.27 -70.20 -37.52
N GLU A 234 -19.42 -70.71 -38.41
CA GLU A 234 -19.81 -71.10 -39.76
C GLU A 234 -20.27 -72.55 -39.78
N HIS A 235 -21.47 -72.73 -40.35
CA HIS A 235 -22.10 -74.00 -40.69
C HIS A 235 -21.33 -74.77 -41.77
N GLN A 236 -21.47 -76.11 -41.73
CA GLN A 236 -21.59 -77.11 -42.84
C GLN A 236 -20.94 -78.41 -42.34
N ARG A 237 -21.45 -79.63 -42.52
CA ARG A 237 -22.59 -80.24 -43.21
C ARG A 237 -22.80 -81.63 -42.58
#